data_AF-A0A7C1CLG8-F1
#
_entry.id   AF-A0A7C1CLG8-F1
#
_cell.length_a   1.000
_cell.length_b   1.000
_cell.length_c   1.000
_cell.angle_alpha   90.00
_cell.angle_beta   90.00
_cell.angle_gamma   90.00
#
_symmetry.space_group_name_H-M   'P 1'
#
loop_
_entity.id
_entity.type
_entity.pdbx_description
1 polymer ?
#
loop_
_entity_poly.entity_id
_entity_poly.type
_entity_poly.pdbx_seq_one_letter_code
_entity_poly.pdbx_strand_id
1 'polypeptide(L)'
;MIRPGFGERVAALCCYAGLLPNPLLWRNRDVSQFSLVHRNQALTLYAFLGLILAVFILLLLALSYGMVYHRDLVEPLPTEVWLLSFGRKLLIVWIVFWGYAALKAALGSSRPVPYIAWMTQRKFLHRLGRGFLCFAWLVLFVAISLTALAELKVTDEIARGKVFMVYEDLNRFPRFLFSLAMYRMACAGVARYGPGSAVLLPIDADTIQTAVRQGVVVIIASHGTANGLLLRDGYFTPSDIPAPGENPSLRFVYLAGCDSGAHRAAWEKAFHPATVKTYDRLTPVVEHLWWFWTQGPRIIREVS
;
A
#
# COMPACT_ATOMS: atom_id res chain seq x y z
N MET A 1 29.89 -28.77 -24.46
CA MET A 1 28.65 -27.97 -24.31
C MET A 1 28.78 -26.72 -25.15
N ILE A 2 27.86 -26.50 -26.09
CA ILE A 2 27.80 -25.28 -26.91
C ILE A 2 27.51 -24.10 -25.96
N ARG A 3 28.29 -23.01 -26.07
CA ARG A 3 28.06 -21.82 -25.25
C ARG A 3 26.74 -21.16 -25.68
N PRO A 4 25.85 -20.78 -24.76
CA PRO A 4 24.60 -20.14 -25.12
C PRO A 4 24.89 -18.77 -25.76
N GLY A 5 24.08 -18.44 -26.76
CA GLY A 5 24.15 -17.17 -27.48
C GLY A 5 23.78 -15.99 -26.58
N PHE A 6 24.15 -14.78 -26.96
CA PHE A 6 23.83 -13.57 -26.19
C PHE A 6 22.33 -13.41 -25.94
N GLY A 7 21.50 -13.65 -26.97
CA GLY A 7 20.04 -13.57 -26.85
C GLY A 7 19.45 -14.56 -25.84
N GLU A 8 19.99 -15.77 -25.72
CA GLU A 8 19.53 -16.76 -24.74
C GLU A 8 19.87 -16.33 -23.31
N ARG A 9 21.05 -15.72 -23.10
CA ARG A 9 21.45 -15.18 -21.80
C ARG A 9 20.54 -14.02 -21.38
N VAL A 10 20.24 -13.11 -22.31
CA VAL A 10 19.30 -12.01 -22.08
C VAL A 10 17.91 -12.55 -21.75
N ALA A 11 17.40 -13.53 -22.51
CA ALA A 11 16.11 -14.16 -22.24
C ALA A 11 16.08 -14.85 -20.86
N ALA A 12 17.17 -15.52 -20.46
CA ALA A 12 17.31 -16.12 -19.14
C ALA A 12 17.31 -15.04 -18.03
N LEU A 13 18.02 -13.92 -18.21
CA LEU A 13 17.99 -12.79 -17.27
C LEU A 13 16.59 -12.16 -17.16
N CYS A 14 15.88 -12.00 -18.28
CA CYS A 14 14.49 -11.56 -18.28
C CYS A 14 13.58 -12.49 -17.45
N CYS A 15 13.89 -13.78 -17.39
CA CYS A 15 13.16 -14.70 -16.51
C CYS A 15 13.34 -14.36 -15.03
N TYR A 16 14.57 -14.02 -14.61
CA TYR A 16 14.85 -13.56 -13.24
C TYR A 16 14.33 -12.15 -12.96
N ALA A 17 14.09 -11.33 -13.98
CA ALA A 17 13.40 -10.04 -13.83
C ALA A 17 11.87 -10.17 -13.76
N GLY A 18 11.32 -11.39 -13.86
CA GLY A 18 9.88 -11.64 -13.71
C GLY A 18 9.08 -11.48 -15.01
N LEU A 19 9.77 -11.40 -16.16
CA LEU A 19 9.15 -11.25 -17.49
C LEU A 19 8.71 -12.58 -18.12
N LEU A 20 8.75 -13.67 -17.34
CA LEU A 20 8.34 -15.02 -17.73
C LEU A 20 6.90 -15.19 -18.28
N PRO A 21 5.87 -14.44 -17.86
CA PRO A 21 4.54 -14.60 -18.43
C PRO A 21 4.39 -14.00 -19.83
N ASN A 22 5.44 -13.45 -20.44
CA ASN A 22 5.37 -12.91 -21.80
C ASN A 22 5.46 -14.03 -22.87
N PRO A 23 4.36 -14.38 -23.56
CA PRO A 23 4.35 -15.42 -24.59
C PRO A 23 5.24 -15.09 -25.79
N LEU A 24 5.61 -13.81 -25.99
CA LEU A 24 6.50 -13.37 -27.07
C LEU A 24 7.93 -13.89 -26.89
N LEU A 25 8.38 -14.12 -25.65
CA LEU A 25 9.74 -14.59 -25.36
C LEU A 25 9.95 -16.09 -25.68
N TRP A 26 8.87 -16.86 -25.91
CA TRP A 26 8.90 -18.34 -25.97
C TRP A 26 8.13 -18.93 -27.15
N ARG A 27 7.84 -18.12 -28.17
CA ARG A 27 6.94 -18.48 -29.29
C ARG A 27 7.52 -19.53 -30.26
N ASN A 28 8.84 -19.77 -30.26
CA ASN A 28 9.50 -20.72 -31.17
C ASN A 28 9.91 -22.02 -30.45
N ARG A 29 9.66 -23.16 -31.10
CA ARG A 29 9.58 -24.51 -30.51
C ARG A 29 10.91 -25.20 -30.14
N ASP A 30 12.07 -24.59 -30.37
CA ASP A 30 13.36 -25.16 -29.97
C ASP A 30 13.95 -24.44 -28.76
N VAL A 31 13.34 -24.67 -27.60
CA VAL A 31 13.85 -24.11 -26.34
C VAL A 31 15.12 -24.88 -25.95
N SER A 32 16.26 -24.19 -25.94
CA SER A 32 17.53 -24.78 -25.50
C SER A 32 17.48 -25.27 -24.05
N GLN A 33 18.28 -26.29 -23.75
CA GLN A 33 18.42 -26.83 -22.39
C GLN A 33 18.85 -25.73 -21.39
N PHE A 34 19.68 -24.78 -21.83
CA PHE A 34 20.06 -23.60 -21.04
C PHE A 34 18.83 -22.79 -20.62
N SER A 35 17.98 -22.42 -21.59
CA SER A 35 16.77 -21.64 -21.35
C SER A 35 15.77 -22.38 -20.45
N LEU A 36 15.60 -23.70 -20.64
CA LEU A 36 14.74 -24.52 -19.79
C LEU A 36 15.19 -24.53 -18.33
N VAL A 37 16.49 -24.72 -18.09
CA VAL A 37 17.05 -24.71 -16.73
C VAL A 37 16.80 -23.37 -16.05
N HIS A 38 17.13 -22.25 -16.70
CA HIS A 38 16.98 -20.93 -16.08
C HIS A 38 15.52 -20.53 -15.89
N ARG A 39 14.60 -20.90 -16.80
CA ARG A 39 13.17 -20.70 -16.58
C ARG A 39 12.67 -21.44 -15.35
N ASN A 40 12.96 -22.75 -15.27
CA ASN A 40 12.47 -23.58 -14.18
C ASN A 40 13.03 -23.10 -12.84
N GLN A 41 14.31 -22.69 -12.83
CA GLN A 41 14.96 -22.10 -11.67
C GLN A 41 14.34 -20.75 -11.27
N ALA A 42 14.12 -19.84 -12.22
CA ALA A 42 13.45 -18.57 -11.95
C ALA A 42 12.03 -18.77 -11.40
N LEU A 43 11.21 -19.63 -12.02
CA LEU A 43 9.87 -19.95 -11.52
C LEU A 43 9.91 -20.54 -10.10
N THR A 44 10.87 -21.40 -9.81
CA THR A 44 11.05 -21.96 -8.47
C THR A 44 11.39 -20.88 -7.45
N LEU A 45 12.29 -19.94 -7.79
CA LEU A 45 12.61 -18.80 -6.93
C LEU A 45 11.38 -17.90 -6.71
N TYR A 46 10.60 -17.62 -7.75
CA TYR A 46 9.36 -16.85 -7.59
C TYR A 46 8.29 -17.56 -6.76
N ALA A 47 8.24 -18.89 -6.79
CA ALA A 47 7.37 -19.64 -5.89
C ALA A 47 7.78 -19.44 -4.42
N PHE A 48 9.09 -19.45 -4.13
CA PHE A 48 9.59 -19.16 -2.78
C PHE A 48 9.36 -17.71 -2.37
N LEU A 49 9.51 -16.74 -3.28
CA LEU A 49 9.17 -15.35 -2.99
C LEU A 49 7.69 -15.22 -2.63
N GLY A 50 6.80 -15.87 -3.40
CA GLY A 50 5.37 -15.90 -3.10
C GLY A 50 5.06 -16.52 -1.74
N LEU A 51 5.75 -17.61 -1.37
CA LEU A 51 5.61 -18.22 -0.04
C LEU A 51 6.09 -17.30 1.09
N ILE A 52 7.25 -16.68 0.93
CA ILE A 52 7.79 -15.71 1.91
C ILE A 52 6.79 -14.57 2.13
N LEU A 53 6.25 -14.01 1.04
CA LEU A 53 5.25 -12.94 1.11
C LEU A 53 3.94 -13.42 1.76
N ALA A 54 3.45 -14.62 1.43
CA ALA A 54 2.24 -15.17 2.04
C ALA A 54 2.40 -15.36 3.56
N VAL A 55 3.52 -15.92 4.00
CA VAL A 55 3.84 -16.06 5.43
C VAL A 55 3.91 -14.69 6.10
N PHE A 56 4.57 -13.72 5.47
CA PHE A 56 4.68 -12.36 6.01
C PHE A 56 3.31 -11.68 6.15
N ILE A 57 2.43 -11.81 5.15
CA ILE A 57 1.05 -11.28 5.21
C ILE A 57 0.25 -11.94 6.33
N LEU A 58 0.34 -13.28 6.48
CA LEU A 58 -0.35 -14.00 7.56
C LEU A 58 0.12 -13.53 8.94
N LEU A 59 1.43 -13.34 9.12
CA LEU A 59 1.98 -12.82 10.36
C LEU A 59 1.55 -11.36 10.63
N LEU A 60 1.49 -10.52 9.60
CA LEU A 60 0.98 -9.14 9.70
C LEU A 60 -0.50 -9.12 10.11
N LEU A 61 -1.32 -10.01 9.55
CA LEU A 61 -2.73 -10.16 9.91
C LEU A 61 -2.89 -10.64 11.35
N ALA A 62 -2.09 -11.63 11.77
CA ALA A 62 -2.09 -12.12 13.15
C ALA A 62 -1.65 -11.03 14.14
N LEU A 63 -0.62 -10.26 13.80
CA LEU A 63 -0.17 -9.12 14.60
C LEU A 63 -1.27 -8.04 14.69
N SER A 64 -1.88 -7.69 13.56
CA SER A 64 -2.97 -6.71 13.51
C SER A 64 -4.17 -7.14 14.37
N TYR A 65 -4.54 -8.41 14.30
CA TYR A 65 -5.58 -8.99 15.15
C TYR A 65 -5.20 -8.92 16.64
N GLY A 66 -3.97 -9.31 16.98
CA GLY A 66 -3.45 -9.24 18.34
C GLY A 66 -3.44 -7.80 18.90
N MET A 67 -3.00 -6.82 18.11
CA MET A 67 -2.98 -5.41 18.51
C MET A 67 -4.38 -4.83 18.76
N VAL A 68 -5.40 -5.32 18.05
CA VAL A 68 -6.79 -4.85 18.20
C VAL A 68 -7.50 -5.50 19.39
N TYR A 69 -7.38 -6.82 19.55
CA TYR A 69 -8.17 -7.57 20.53
C TYR A 69 -7.40 -7.96 21.80
N HIS A 70 -6.07 -7.93 21.76
CA HIS A 70 -5.19 -8.41 22.82
C HIS A 70 -3.98 -7.49 23.03
N ARG A 71 -4.21 -6.17 23.00
CA ARG A 71 -3.18 -5.12 23.09
C ARG A 71 -2.20 -5.36 24.24
N ASP A 72 -2.71 -5.64 25.44
CA ASP A 72 -1.92 -5.83 26.66
C ASP A 72 -0.86 -6.95 26.55
N LEU A 73 -1.08 -7.94 25.67
CA LEU A 73 -0.16 -9.04 25.44
C LEU A 73 0.88 -8.73 24.36
N VAL A 74 0.53 -7.88 23.39
CA VAL A 74 1.35 -7.61 22.20
C VAL A 74 2.24 -6.38 22.37
N GLU A 75 1.73 -5.32 23.00
CA GLU A 75 2.44 -4.05 23.22
C GLU A 75 3.74 -4.16 24.03
N PRO A 76 3.85 -5.02 25.07
CA PRO A 76 5.11 -5.19 25.81
C PRO A 76 6.21 -5.88 25.01
N LEU A 77 5.83 -6.59 23.94
CA LEU A 77 6.73 -7.38 23.13
C LEU A 77 7.14 -6.56 21.89
N PRO A 78 8.41 -6.56 21.47
CA PRO A 78 8.85 -5.85 20.26
C PRO A 78 8.45 -6.58 18.97
N THR A 79 7.23 -7.13 18.91
CA THR A 79 6.71 -8.04 17.87
C THR A 79 6.87 -7.50 16.46
N GLU A 80 6.65 -6.20 16.23
CA GLU A 80 6.85 -5.57 14.93
C GLU A 80 8.32 -5.66 14.47
N VAL A 81 9.28 -5.42 15.37
CA VAL A 81 10.71 -5.53 15.08
C VAL A 81 11.10 -6.97 14.74
N TRP A 82 10.56 -7.94 15.48
CA TRP A 82 10.77 -9.37 15.19
C TRP A 82 10.20 -9.75 13.83
N LEU A 83 8.98 -9.31 13.52
CA LEU A 83 8.31 -9.57 12.24
C LEU A 83 9.12 -9.01 11.06
N LEU A 84 9.50 -7.73 11.14
CA LEU A 84 10.31 -7.06 10.11
C LEU A 84 11.69 -7.71 9.98
N SER A 85 12.34 -8.06 11.09
CA SER A 85 13.63 -8.75 11.06
C SER A 85 13.53 -10.14 10.45
N PHE A 86 12.46 -10.89 10.73
CA PHE A 86 12.25 -12.22 10.18
C PHE A 86 12.03 -12.15 8.65
N GLY A 87 11.12 -11.30 8.20
CA GLY A 87 10.86 -11.07 6.78
C GLY A 87 12.13 -10.63 6.03
N ARG A 88 12.89 -9.68 6.59
CA ARG A 88 14.16 -9.21 6.01
C ARG A 88 15.18 -10.34 5.84
N LYS A 89 15.35 -11.22 6.83
CA LYS A 89 16.30 -12.34 6.75
C LYS A 89 15.92 -13.32 5.64
N LEU A 90 14.63 -13.68 5.54
CA LEU A 90 14.13 -14.55 4.46
C LEU A 90 14.34 -13.92 3.08
N LEU A 91 14.08 -12.61 2.95
CA LEU A 91 14.28 -11.89 1.69
C LEU A 91 15.76 -11.85 1.30
N ILE A 92 16.68 -11.63 2.25
CA ILE A 92 18.14 -11.67 1.98
C ILE A 92 18.55 -13.03 1.43
N VAL A 93 18.09 -14.13 2.05
CA VAL A 93 18.37 -15.48 1.57
C VAL A 93 17.86 -15.65 0.14
N TRP A 94 16.65 -15.20 -0.16
CA TRP A 94 16.10 -15.23 -1.51
C TRP A 94 16.92 -14.41 -2.51
N ILE A 95 17.34 -13.19 -2.14
CA ILE A 95 18.18 -12.31 -2.98
C ILE A 95 19.51 -12.97 -3.31
N VAL A 96 20.14 -13.66 -2.35
CA VAL A 96 21.41 -14.38 -2.58
C VAL A 96 21.23 -15.48 -3.64
N PHE A 97 20.19 -16.32 -3.51
CA PHE A 97 19.93 -17.36 -4.50
C PHE A 97 19.54 -16.79 -5.87
N TRP A 98 18.74 -15.72 -5.88
CA TRP A 98 18.34 -15.01 -7.09
C TRP A 98 19.55 -14.38 -7.81
N GLY A 99 20.39 -13.65 -7.09
CA GLY A 99 21.57 -12.98 -7.64
C GLY A 99 22.59 -13.98 -8.18
N TYR A 100 22.82 -15.08 -7.45
CA TYR A 100 23.71 -16.15 -7.91
C TYR A 100 23.15 -16.87 -9.15
N ALA A 101 21.83 -17.10 -9.22
CA ALA A 101 21.16 -17.67 -10.39
C ALA A 101 21.26 -16.75 -11.62
N ALA A 102 21.06 -15.45 -11.44
CA ALA A 102 21.17 -14.43 -12.48
C ALA A 102 22.63 -14.31 -12.98
N LEU A 103 23.60 -14.33 -12.07
CA LEU A 103 25.03 -14.32 -12.43
C LEU A 103 25.40 -15.54 -13.28
N LYS A 104 24.94 -16.74 -12.91
CA LYS A 104 25.15 -17.94 -13.73
C LYS A 104 24.54 -17.81 -15.13
N ALA A 105 23.35 -17.21 -15.23
CA ALA A 105 22.73 -16.94 -16.53
C ALA A 105 23.56 -15.97 -17.38
N ALA A 106 24.07 -14.89 -16.79
CA ALA A 106 24.94 -13.94 -17.47
C ALA A 106 26.25 -14.58 -17.96
N LEU A 107 26.83 -15.46 -17.13
CA LEU A 107 28.03 -16.24 -17.48
C LEU A 107 27.76 -17.37 -18.49
N GLY A 108 26.49 -17.65 -18.82
CA GLY A 108 26.10 -18.71 -19.76
C GLY A 108 26.23 -20.13 -19.20
N SER A 109 26.10 -20.30 -17.88
CA SER A 109 26.22 -21.60 -17.21
C SER A 109 24.87 -22.25 -16.96
N SER A 110 24.62 -23.43 -17.56
CA SER A 110 23.43 -24.25 -17.30
C SER A 110 23.50 -25.04 -15.98
N ARG A 111 24.52 -24.83 -15.14
CA ARG A 111 24.65 -25.58 -13.88
C ARG A 111 23.61 -25.07 -12.88
N PRO A 112 22.74 -25.94 -12.34
CA PRO A 112 21.73 -25.50 -11.38
C PRO A 112 22.40 -24.89 -10.15
N VAL A 113 21.72 -23.96 -9.51
CA VAL A 113 22.18 -23.41 -8.24
C VAL A 113 22.11 -24.51 -7.16
N PRO A 114 23.16 -24.66 -6.33
CA PRO A 114 23.18 -25.63 -5.24
C PRO A 114 21.94 -25.49 -4.34
N TYR A 115 21.51 -26.60 -3.75
CA TYR A 115 20.35 -26.71 -2.87
C TYR A 115 18.97 -26.51 -3.54
N ILE A 116 18.87 -25.70 -4.59
CA ILE A 116 17.60 -25.52 -5.32
C ILE A 116 17.44 -26.51 -6.49
N ALA A 117 18.52 -27.15 -6.94
CA ALA A 117 18.52 -28.09 -8.07
C ALA A 117 17.40 -29.16 -7.99
N TRP A 118 17.26 -29.83 -6.84
CA TRP A 118 16.19 -30.83 -6.65
C TRP A 118 14.79 -30.21 -6.68
N MET A 119 14.64 -28.98 -6.17
CA MET A 119 13.38 -28.25 -6.16
C MET A 119 12.97 -27.82 -7.58
N THR A 120 13.93 -27.44 -8.42
CA THR A 120 13.67 -27.06 -9.84
C THR A 120 13.19 -28.22 -10.73
N GLN A 121 13.16 -29.45 -10.22
CA GLN A 121 12.56 -30.59 -10.93
C GLN A 121 11.05 -30.73 -10.62
N ARG A 122 10.54 -30.02 -9.60
CA ARG A 122 9.15 -30.15 -9.15
C ARG A 122 8.22 -29.26 -9.97
N LYS A 123 7.45 -29.88 -10.88
CA LYS A 123 6.45 -29.18 -11.73
C LYS A 123 5.46 -28.32 -10.94
N PHE A 124 5.13 -28.70 -9.70
CA PHE A 124 4.25 -27.93 -8.82
C PHE A 124 4.82 -26.54 -8.51
N LEU A 125 6.10 -26.43 -8.16
CA LEU A 125 6.76 -25.15 -7.88
C LEU A 125 6.76 -24.24 -9.10
N HIS A 126 6.89 -24.80 -10.31
CA HIS A 126 6.79 -24.01 -11.54
C HIS A 126 5.40 -23.40 -11.74
N ARG A 127 4.34 -24.15 -11.40
CA ARG A 127 2.96 -23.66 -11.47
C ARG A 127 2.72 -22.56 -10.43
N LEU A 128 3.20 -22.76 -9.19
CA LEU A 128 3.11 -21.75 -8.13
C LEU A 128 3.84 -20.47 -8.51
N GLY A 129 5.09 -20.56 -8.99
CA GLY A 129 5.86 -19.41 -9.41
C GLY A 129 5.23 -18.65 -10.57
N ARG A 130 4.64 -19.37 -11.54
CA ARG A 130 3.89 -18.76 -12.63
C ARG A 130 2.64 -18.06 -12.12
N GLY A 131 1.86 -18.73 -11.27
CA GLY A 131 0.66 -18.16 -10.65
C GLY A 131 0.99 -16.88 -9.87
N PHE A 132 2.05 -16.92 -9.06
CA PHE A 132 2.55 -15.77 -8.33
C PHE A 132 2.95 -14.61 -9.26
N LEU A 133 3.71 -14.87 -10.33
CA LEU A 133 4.09 -13.84 -11.28
C LEU A 133 2.87 -13.24 -12.00
N CYS A 134 1.95 -14.07 -12.49
CA CYS A 134 0.72 -13.59 -13.13
C CYS A 134 -0.10 -12.72 -12.18
N PHE A 135 -0.24 -13.14 -10.92
CA PHE A 135 -0.92 -12.38 -9.88
C PHE A 135 -0.20 -11.05 -9.59
N ALA A 136 1.12 -11.07 -9.43
CA ALA A 136 1.92 -9.87 -9.17
C ALA A 136 1.81 -8.85 -10.32
N TRP A 137 1.87 -9.31 -11.57
CA TRP A 137 1.65 -8.45 -12.73
C TRP A 137 0.23 -7.88 -12.79
N LEU A 138 -0.79 -8.71 -12.53
CA LEU A 138 -2.17 -8.26 -12.47
C LEU A 138 -2.34 -7.15 -11.41
N VAL A 139 -1.85 -7.38 -10.20
CA VAL A 139 -1.88 -6.39 -9.12
C VAL A 139 -1.13 -5.13 -9.50
N LEU A 140 0.05 -5.24 -10.11
CA LEU A 140 0.84 -4.10 -10.55
C LEU A 140 0.11 -3.27 -11.62
N PHE A 141 -0.44 -3.91 -12.65
CA PHE A 141 -1.19 -3.21 -13.69
C PHE A 141 -2.43 -2.52 -13.13
N VAL A 142 -3.20 -3.22 -12.30
CA VAL A 142 -4.38 -2.65 -11.63
C VAL A 142 -3.97 -1.46 -10.74
N ALA A 143 -2.91 -1.60 -9.94
CA ALA A 143 -2.42 -0.53 -9.07
C ALA A 143 -1.96 0.69 -9.87
N ILE A 144 -1.18 0.51 -10.94
CA ILE A 144 -0.73 1.60 -11.81
C ILE A 144 -1.93 2.30 -12.45
N SER A 145 -2.86 1.55 -13.05
CA SER A 145 -4.04 2.12 -13.72
C SER A 145 -4.92 2.88 -12.73
N LEU A 146 -5.19 2.32 -11.54
CA LEU A 146 -5.99 2.98 -10.52
C LEU A 146 -5.28 4.21 -9.95
N THR A 147 -3.96 4.16 -9.77
CA THR A 147 -3.18 5.32 -9.31
C THR A 147 -3.23 6.45 -10.33
N ALA A 148 -3.03 6.15 -11.61
CA ALA A 148 -3.15 7.15 -12.68
C ALA A 148 -4.57 7.75 -12.73
N LEU A 149 -5.61 6.92 -12.60
CA LEU A 149 -6.98 7.40 -12.50
C LEU A 149 -7.22 8.23 -11.24
N ALA A 150 -6.61 7.90 -10.12
CA ALA A 150 -6.74 8.64 -8.88
C ALA A 150 -6.09 10.02 -8.93
N GLU A 151 -4.88 10.12 -9.49
CA GLU A 151 -4.20 11.39 -9.72
C GLU A 151 -5.03 12.33 -10.60
N LEU A 152 -5.78 11.80 -11.57
CA LEU A 152 -6.69 12.61 -12.40
C LEU A 152 -7.96 13.09 -11.66
N LYS A 153 -8.24 12.55 -10.46
CA LYS A 153 -9.44 12.91 -9.68
C LYS A 153 -9.15 13.84 -8.53
N VAL A 154 -7.92 13.85 -8.03
CA VAL A 154 -7.50 14.72 -6.93
C VAL A 154 -6.80 15.96 -7.47
N THR A 155 -6.93 17.07 -6.75
CA THR A 155 -6.17 18.29 -6.99
C THR A 155 -5.49 18.75 -5.70
N ASP A 156 -4.47 19.57 -5.82
CA ASP A 156 -3.91 20.38 -4.73
C ASP A 156 -4.49 21.81 -4.73
N GLU A 157 -5.26 22.19 -5.76
CA GLU A 157 -5.94 23.47 -5.83
C GLU A 157 -7.14 23.54 -4.87
N ILE A 158 -7.02 24.42 -3.88
CA ILE A 158 -7.97 24.57 -2.79
C ILE A 158 -9.26 25.30 -3.21
N ALA A 159 -9.19 26.15 -4.24
CA ALA A 159 -10.24 27.12 -4.58
C ALA A 159 -11.65 26.53 -4.80
N ARG A 160 -11.74 25.27 -5.25
CA ARG A 160 -13.01 24.55 -5.49
C ARG A 160 -13.23 23.39 -4.52
N GLY A 161 -12.40 23.25 -3.50
CA GLY A 161 -12.41 22.12 -2.59
C GLY A 161 -13.74 21.96 -1.85
N LYS A 162 -14.26 20.73 -1.87
CA LYS A 162 -15.45 20.31 -1.10
C LYS A 162 -15.19 19.05 -0.29
N VAL A 163 -14.37 18.15 -0.82
CA VAL A 163 -13.90 16.95 -0.12
C VAL A 163 -12.41 17.09 0.07
N PHE A 164 -11.98 17.35 1.30
CA PHE A 164 -10.57 17.47 1.65
C PHE A 164 -10.08 16.14 2.22
N MET A 165 -8.96 15.65 1.68
CA MET A 165 -8.27 14.45 2.11
C MET A 165 -6.87 14.88 2.50
N VAL A 166 -6.64 14.98 3.81
CA VAL A 166 -5.39 15.43 4.40
C VAL A 166 -4.63 14.20 4.88
N TYR A 167 -3.37 14.05 4.47
CA TYR A 167 -2.59 12.83 4.73
C TYR A 167 -1.21 13.11 5.34
N GLU A 168 -0.77 12.25 6.25
CA GLU A 168 0.59 12.26 6.78
C GLU A 168 1.52 11.41 5.91
N ASP A 169 2.56 12.03 5.34
CA ASP A 169 3.54 11.35 4.49
C ASP A 169 4.91 11.14 5.13
N LEU A 170 5.13 11.70 6.33
CA LEU A 170 6.39 11.71 7.05
C LEU A 170 7.58 12.19 6.19
N ASN A 171 7.34 12.99 5.14
CA ASN A 171 8.29 13.33 4.08
C ASN A 171 8.99 12.12 3.44
N ARG A 172 8.37 10.93 3.52
CA ARG A 172 8.94 9.66 3.09
C ARG A 172 8.12 8.99 2.00
N PHE A 173 6.81 9.13 2.05
CA PHE A 173 5.89 8.43 1.16
C PHE A 173 5.43 9.35 0.02
N PRO A 174 5.46 8.89 -1.23
CA PRO A 174 5.04 9.72 -2.34
C PRO A 174 3.51 9.89 -2.38
N ARG A 175 3.06 11.09 -2.78
CA ARG A 175 1.64 11.50 -2.90
C ARG A 175 0.74 10.46 -3.58
N PHE A 176 1.23 9.83 -4.66
CA PHE A 176 0.43 8.91 -5.46
C PHE A 176 -0.11 7.70 -4.67
N LEU A 177 0.57 7.30 -3.59
CA LEU A 177 0.07 6.23 -2.70
C LEU A 177 -1.21 6.66 -1.99
N PHE A 178 -1.25 7.91 -1.54
CA PHE A 178 -2.41 8.50 -0.86
C PHE A 178 -3.54 8.77 -1.85
N SER A 179 -3.23 9.19 -3.07
CA SER A 179 -4.21 9.30 -4.15
C SER A 179 -4.90 7.96 -4.41
N LEU A 180 -4.13 6.87 -4.53
CA LEU A 180 -4.70 5.53 -4.68
C LEU A 180 -5.55 5.13 -3.47
N ALA A 181 -5.05 5.36 -2.25
CA ALA A 181 -5.78 5.05 -1.01
C ALA A 181 -7.15 5.76 -0.96
N MET A 182 -7.21 7.00 -1.46
CA MET A 182 -8.41 7.85 -1.42
C MET A 182 -9.24 7.81 -2.72
N TYR A 183 -8.86 6.99 -3.70
CA TYR A 183 -9.43 7.00 -5.07
C TYR A 183 -10.96 7.02 -5.11
N ARG A 184 -11.62 6.11 -4.37
CA ARG A 184 -13.09 6.01 -4.42
C ARG A 184 -13.78 7.20 -3.78
N MET A 185 -13.17 7.83 -2.77
CA MET A 185 -13.69 9.05 -2.18
C MET A 185 -13.53 10.23 -3.13
N ALA A 186 -12.38 10.35 -3.79
CA ALA A 186 -12.15 11.36 -4.82
C ALA A 186 -13.17 11.24 -5.95
N CYS A 187 -13.44 10.03 -6.45
CA CYS A 187 -14.49 9.77 -7.42
C CYS A 187 -15.89 10.22 -6.94
N ALA A 188 -16.24 9.93 -5.68
CA ALA A 188 -17.52 10.36 -5.12
C ALA A 188 -17.61 11.89 -4.97
N GLY A 189 -16.52 12.55 -4.56
CA GLY A 189 -16.42 14.00 -4.46
C GLY A 189 -16.63 14.65 -5.82
N VAL A 190 -15.85 14.24 -6.83
CA VAL A 190 -15.95 14.75 -8.20
C VAL A 190 -17.33 14.51 -8.81
N ALA A 191 -17.93 13.34 -8.59
CA ALA A 191 -19.26 13.03 -9.12
C ALA A 191 -20.36 13.90 -8.51
N ARG A 192 -20.23 14.29 -7.23
CA ARG A 192 -21.24 15.10 -6.52
C ARG A 192 -21.05 16.60 -6.69
N TYR A 193 -19.80 17.07 -6.58
CA TYR A 193 -19.48 18.50 -6.50
C TYR A 193 -18.75 19.04 -7.74
N GLY A 194 -18.49 18.19 -8.72
CA GLY A 194 -17.85 18.55 -9.99
C GLY A 194 -16.31 18.48 -9.97
N PRO A 195 -15.66 18.74 -11.12
CA PRO A 195 -14.20 18.71 -11.24
C PRO A 195 -13.48 19.70 -10.30
N GLY A 196 -12.36 19.27 -9.72
CA GLY A 196 -11.56 20.07 -8.78
C GLY A 196 -12.09 20.10 -7.34
N SER A 197 -13.16 19.36 -7.04
CA SER A 197 -13.76 19.34 -5.70
C SER A 197 -13.09 18.39 -4.69
N ALA A 198 -12.32 17.42 -5.17
CA ALA A 198 -11.60 16.46 -4.35
C ALA A 198 -10.14 16.92 -4.18
N VAL A 199 -9.81 17.43 -3.00
CA VAL A 199 -8.52 18.02 -2.67
C VAL A 199 -7.71 17.04 -1.85
N LEU A 200 -6.46 16.79 -2.24
CA LEU A 200 -5.54 15.88 -1.55
C LEU A 200 -4.26 16.64 -1.18
N LEU A 201 -4.05 16.86 0.12
CA LEU A 201 -2.97 17.71 0.66
C LEU A 201 -2.19 16.98 1.76
N PRO A 202 -0.87 17.20 1.86
CA PRO A 202 -0.10 16.74 3.01
C PRO A 202 -0.62 17.41 4.29
N ILE A 203 -0.41 16.76 5.43
CA ILE A 203 -0.87 17.28 6.72
C ILE A 203 0.04 18.39 7.24
N ASP A 204 -0.56 19.52 7.53
CA ASP A 204 0.00 20.61 8.31
C ASP A 204 -1.15 21.38 9.00
N ALA A 205 -0.82 22.32 9.88
CA ALA A 205 -1.85 23.07 10.60
C ALA A 205 -2.72 23.93 9.64
N ASP A 206 -2.12 24.53 8.62
CA ASP A 206 -2.79 25.45 7.70
C ASP A 206 -3.76 24.73 6.75
N THR A 207 -3.38 23.55 6.27
CA THR A 207 -4.17 22.64 5.43
C THR A 207 -5.34 22.07 6.22
N ILE A 208 -5.16 21.68 7.49
CA ILE A 208 -6.27 21.27 8.36
C ILE A 208 -7.24 22.45 8.54
N GLN A 209 -6.74 23.64 8.91
CA GLN A 209 -7.60 24.81 9.11
C GLN A 209 -8.34 25.19 7.82
N THR A 210 -7.68 25.13 6.68
CA THR A 210 -8.28 25.44 5.38
C THR A 210 -9.32 24.40 4.98
N ALA A 211 -9.03 23.11 5.17
CA ALA A 211 -9.97 22.03 4.95
C ALA A 211 -11.23 22.20 5.81
N VAL A 212 -11.07 22.58 7.08
CA VAL A 212 -12.18 22.81 8.01
C VAL A 212 -12.99 24.06 7.62
N ARG A 213 -12.34 25.14 7.19
CA ARG A 213 -13.02 26.39 6.80
C ARG A 213 -13.78 26.31 5.48
N GLN A 214 -13.41 25.41 4.57
CA GLN A 214 -13.97 25.37 3.22
C GLN A 214 -14.68 24.05 2.86
N GLY A 215 -14.26 22.96 3.50
CA GLY A 215 -14.73 21.62 3.21
C GLY A 215 -16.17 21.37 3.61
N VAL A 216 -16.81 20.46 2.89
CA VAL A 216 -18.07 19.84 3.29
C VAL A 216 -17.76 18.52 4.01
N VAL A 217 -16.80 17.78 3.47
CA VAL A 217 -16.27 16.54 4.05
C VAL A 217 -14.76 16.69 4.21
N VAL A 218 -14.25 16.42 5.40
CA VAL A 218 -12.82 16.45 5.71
C VAL A 218 -12.38 15.10 6.23
N ILE A 219 -11.34 14.53 5.62
CA ILE A 219 -10.70 13.29 6.06
C ILE A 219 -9.29 13.67 6.47
N ILE A 220 -8.92 13.37 7.71
CA ILE A 220 -7.58 13.62 8.24
C ILE A 220 -6.97 12.25 8.58
N ALA A 221 -6.00 11.82 7.78
CA ALA A 221 -5.26 10.59 7.97
C ALA A 221 -3.87 10.89 8.54
N SER A 222 -3.70 10.65 9.84
CA SER A 222 -2.48 10.97 10.59
C SER A 222 -2.37 10.05 11.80
N HIS A 223 -1.16 9.83 12.26
CA HIS A 223 -0.90 9.21 13.56
C HIS A 223 -1.52 10.07 14.67
N GLY A 224 -2.45 9.47 15.41
CA GLY A 224 -3.02 10.08 16.61
C GLY A 224 -2.30 9.57 17.86
N THR A 225 -2.31 10.40 18.90
CA THR A 225 -1.97 10.00 20.26
C THR A 225 -2.99 10.59 21.23
N ALA A 226 -2.87 10.27 22.51
CA ALA A 226 -3.63 10.95 23.57
C ALA A 226 -3.39 12.47 23.63
N ASN A 227 -2.36 13.01 22.98
CA ASN A 227 -2.08 14.46 22.94
C ASN A 227 -2.69 15.17 21.73
N GLY A 228 -3.26 14.45 20.76
CA GLY A 228 -3.81 15.02 19.53
C GLY A 228 -3.32 14.33 18.25
N LEU A 229 -3.54 14.98 17.11
CA LEU A 229 -3.06 14.53 15.80
C LEU A 229 -1.59 14.92 15.65
N LEU A 230 -0.74 13.99 15.24
CA LEU A 230 0.68 14.26 15.06
C LEU A 230 0.90 15.11 13.80
N LEU A 231 1.54 16.26 14.00
CA LEU A 231 2.11 17.07 12.94
C LEU A 231 3.64 16.97 13.00
N ARG A 232 4.30 17.52 11.98
CA ARG A 232 5.76 17.62 11.92
C ARG A 232 6.35 18.34 13.15
N ASP A 233 5.75 19.45 13.55
CA ASP A 233 6.31 20.36 14.57
C ASP A 233 5.59 20.28 15.93
N GLY A 234 4.73 19.26 16.14
CA GLY A 234 4.00 19.09 17.38
C GLY A 234 2.69 18.33 17.23
N TYR A 235 1.73 18.65 18.10
CA TYR A 235 0.39 18.06 18.07
C TYR A 235 -0.63 19.11 17.65
N PHE A 236 -1.56 18.71 16.79
CA PHE A 236 -2.76 19.47 16.48
C PHE A 236 -3.92 18.96 17.35
N THR A 237 -4.52 19.87 18.09
CA THR A 237 -5.47 19.59 19.16
C THR A 237 -6.86 20.17 18.85
N PRO A 238 -7.92 19.76 19.57
CA PRO A 238 -9.25 20.34 19.37
C PRO A 238 -9.31 21.86 19.56
N SER A 239 -8.43 22.44 20.38
CA SER A 239 -8.36 23.89 20.58
C SER A 239 -7.76 24.67 19.41
N ASP A 240 -7.07 23.99 18.50
CA ASP A 240 -6.48 24.60 17.30
C ASP A 240 -7.48 24.68 16.14
N ILE A 241 -8.66 24.07 16.30
CA ILE A 241 -9.75 24.16 15.33
C ILE A 241 -10.34 25.58 15.36
N PRO A 242 -10.56 26.21 14.18
CA PRO A 242 -11.21 27.50 14.12
C PRO A 242 -12.57 27.51 14.82
N ALA A 243 -13.07 28.68 15.21
CA ALA A 243 -14.24 28.77 16.06
C ALA A 243 -15.45 28.00 15.47
N PRO A 244 -16.20 27.22 16.28
CA PRO A 244 -17.35 26.48 15.79
C PRO A 244 -18.33 27.39 15.04
N GLY A 245 -18.73 26.97 13.83
CA GLY A 245 -19.63 27.74 12.97
C GLY A 245 -18.96 28.66 11.94
N GLU A 246 -17.63 28.79 11.91
CA GLU A 246 -16.92 29.51 10.83
C GLU A 246 -17.22 28.93 9.43
N ASN A 247 -17.45 27.62 9.35
CA ASN A 247 -17.91 26.95 8.14
C ASN A 247 -19.25 26.25 8.36
N PRO A 248 -20.38 26.91 8.02
CA PRO A 248 -21.70 26.30 8.16
C PRO A 248 -21.95 25.19 7.12
N SER A 249 -21.05 24.98 6.15
CA SER A 249 -21.13 23.90 5.16
C SER A 249 -20.39 22.65 5.56
N LEU A 250 -19.58 22.68 6.63
CA LEU A 250 -18.91 21.47 7.13
C LEU A 250 -19.97 20.51 7.69
N ARG A 251 -19.94 19.27 7.21
CA ARG A 251 -20.94 18.25 7.57
C ARG A 251 -20.35 16.98 8.12
N PHE A 252 -19.15 16.60 7.69
CA PHE A 252 -18.52 15.36 8.13
C PHE A 252 -17.01 15.49 8.28
N VAL A 253 -16.48 14.96 9.39
CA VAL A 253 -15.04 14.87 9.64
C VAL A 253 -14.67 13.43 9.99
N TYR A 254 -13.71 12.85 9.29
CA TYR A 254 -13.14 11.53 9.61
C TYR A 254 -11.71 11.70 10.12
N LEU A 255 -11.46 11.29 11.37
CA LEU A 255 -10.14 11.29 11.98
C LEU A 255 -9.58 9.85 11.95
N ALA A 256 -8.67 9.59 11.01
CA ALA A 256 -7.99 8.31 10.84
C ALA A 256 -6.70 8.24 11.67
N GLY A 257 -6.81 8.52 12.97
CA GLY A 257 -5.70 8.44 13.91
C GLY A 257 -5.99 7.50 15.08
N CYS A 258 -5.03 6.63 15.39
CA CYS A 258 -5.04 5.79 16.58
C CYS A 258 -5.20 6.67 17.84
N ASP A 259 -6.02 6.25 18.80
CA ASP A 259 -6.28 6.96 20.07
C ASP A 259 -6.78 8.42 19.94
N SER A 260 -7.11 8.90 18.72
CA SER A 260 -7.75 10.21 18.53
C SER A 260 -9.12 10.31 19.22
N GLY A 261 -9.75 9.16 19.48
CA GLY A 261 -10.99 9.05 20.25
C GLY A 261 -10.83 9.30 21.76
N ALA A 262 -9.60 9.36 22.29
CA ALA A 262 -9.38 9.76 23.69
C ALA A 262 -9.98 11.14 24.01
N HIS A 263 -10.03 12.03 23.01
CA HIS A 263 -10.65 13.35 23.07
C HIS A 263 -11.91 13.47 22.22
N ARG A 264 -12.65 12.37 22.02
CA ARG A 264 -13.81 12.32 21.12
C ARG A 264 -14.80 13.46 21.36
N ALA A 265 -15.19 13.68 22.62
CA ALA A 265 -16.14 14.73 22.97
C ALA A 265 -15.61 16.14 22.65
N ALA A 266 -14.31 16.37 22.81
CA ALA A 266 -13.67 17.63 22.47
C ALA A 266 -13.61 17.84 20.94
N TRP A 267 -13.30 16.80 20.18
CA TRP A 267 -13.34 16.84 18.71
C TRP A 267 -14.76 17.08 18.18
N GLU A 268 -15.75 16.36 18.69
CA GLU A 268 -17.16 16.54 18.32
C GLU A 268 -17.64 17.96 18.63
N LYS A 269 -17.22 18.53 19.76
CA LYS A 269 -17.52 19.93 20.11
C LYS A 269 -16.81 20.92 19.18
N ALA A 270 -15.53 20.70 18.88
CA ALA A 270 -14.74 21.59 18.04
C ALA A 270 -15.25 21.63 16.59
N PHE A 271 -15.66 20.48 16.04
CA PHE A 271 -16.16 20.39 14.66
C PHE A 271 -17.66 20.66 14.51
N HIS A 272 -18.38 21.02 15.58
CA HIS A 272 -19.81 21.27 15.52
C HIS A 272 -20.13 22.35 14.44
N PRO A 273 -21.12 22.12 13.55
CA PRO A 273 -22.18 21.10 13.60
C PRO A 273 -21.87 19.79 12.85
N ALA A 274 -20.64 19.57 12.39
CA ALA A 274 -20.29 18.40 11.61
C ALA A 274 -20.34 17.10 12.43
N THR A 275 -20.73 16.01 11.78
CA THR A 275 -20.59 14.67 12.38
C THR A 275 -19.13 14.25 12.35
N VAL A 276 -18.59 13.85 13.50
CA VAL A 276 -17.20 13.39 13.62
C VAL A 276 -17.15 11.87 13.76
N LYS A 277 -16.33 11.22 12.94
CA LYS A 277 -15.97 9.80 13.10
C LYS A 277 -14.50 9.69 13.51
N THR A 278 -14.28 9.13 14.69
CA THR A 278 -12.97 8.88 15.29
C THR A 278 -12.98 7.50 15.97
N TYR A 279 -11.80 6.99 16.31
CA TYR A 279 -11.62 5.69 16.94
C TYR A 279 -10.89 5.87 18.27
N ASP A 280 -11.44 5.27 19.32
CA ASP A 280 -10.89 5.20 20.69
C ASP A 280 -9.97 3.97 20.89
N ARG A 281 -9.66 3.27 19.80
CA ARG A 281 -8.78 2.11 19.79
C ARG A 281 -7.77 2.18 18.65
N LEU A 282 -6.72 1.37 18.78
CA LEU A 282 -5.84 1.06 17.66
C LEU A 282 -6.66 0.49 16.50
N THR A 283 -6.46 1.11 15.33
CA THR A 283 -7.19 0.77 14.11
C THR A 283 -6.17 0.43 13.03
N PRO A 284 -6.17 -0.82 12.52
CA PRO A 284 -5.24 -1.21 11.48
C PRO A 284 -5.43 -0.36 10.22
N VAL A 285 -4.34 -0.08 9.50
CA VAL A 285 -4.38 0.66 8.22
C VAL A 285 -5.38 0.04 7.24
N VAL A 286 -5.48 -1.30 7.22
CA VAL A 286 -6.44 -2.02 6.36
C VAL A 286 -7.89 -1.67 6.70
N GLU A 287 -8.23 -1.39 7.96
CA GLU A 287 -9.58 -0.97 8.36
C GLU A 287 -9.89 0.44 7.84
N HIS A 288 -8.95 1.37 7.93
CA HIS A 288 -9.09 2.71 7.34
C HIS A 288 -9.22 2.65 5.82
N LEU A 289 -8.35 1.88 5.14
CA LEU A 289 -8.43 1.67 3.69
C LEU A 289 -9.77 1.07 3.28
N TRP A 290 -10.26 0.06 4.01
CA TRP A 290 -11.58 -0.51 3.78
C TRP A 290 -12.68 0.56 3.91
N TRP A 291 -12.62 1.40 4.94
CA TRP A 291 -13.57 2.49 5.13
C TRP A 291 -13.53 3.51 3.99
N PHE A 292 -12.34 3.97 3.58
CA PHE A 292 -12.14 4.89 2.44
C PHE A 292 -12.69 4.31 1.13
N TRP A 293 -12.64 3.00 0.96
CA TRP A 293 -13.10 2.35 -0.27
C TRP A 293 -14.57 1.98 -0.25
N THR A 294 -15.22 1.91 0.90
CA THR A 294 -16.61 1.40 1.00
C THR A 294 -17.56 2.45 1.56
N GLN A 295 -17.33 2.90 2.79
CA GLN A 295 -18.24 3.78 3.52
C GLN A 295 -18.01 5.26 3.22
N GLY A 296 -16.76 5.72 3.15
CA GLY A 296 -16.42 7.11 2.84
C GLY A 296 -17.09 7.64 1.56
N PRO A 297 -17.06 6.92 0.43
CA PRO A 297 -17.73 7.33 -0.80
C PRO A 297 -19.25 7.38 -0.66
N ARG A 298 -19.84 6.61 0.26
CA ARG A 298 -21.29 6.64 0.55
C ARG A 298 -21.64 7.91 1.34
N ILE A 299 -20.89 8.21 2.39
CA ILE A 299 -21.05 9.45 3.17
C ILE A 299 -20.96 10.68 2.28
N ILE A 300 -19.94 10.76 1.42
CA ILE A 300 -19.80 11.89 0.48
C ILE A 300 -21.04 12.03 -0.41
N ARG A 301 -21.69 10.93 -0.80
CA ARG A 301 -22.89 10.94 -1.65
C ARG A 301 -24.18 11.24 -0.90
N GLU A 302 -24.21 11.08 0.41
CA GLU A 302 -25.44 11.21 1.22
C GLU A 302 -25.46 12.49 2.06
N VAL A 303 -24.29 13.08 2.33
CA VAL A 303 -24.14 14.20 3.24
C VAL A 303 -24.85 15.47 2.72
N SER A 304 -25.94 15.86 3.38
CA SER A 304 -26.80 17.01 3.06
C SER A 304 -26.32 18.31 3.68
#